data_AF-A0ABD6E665-F1
#
_entry.id   AF-A0ABD6E665-F1
#
_cell.length_a   1.000
_cell.length_b   1.000
_cell.length_c   1.000
_cell.angle_alpha   90.00
_cell.angle_beta   90.00
_cell.angle_gamma   90.00
#
_symmetry.space_group_name_H-M   'P 1'
#
loop_
_entity.id
_entity.type
_entity.pdbx_description
1 polymer ?
#
loop_
_entity_poly.entity_id
_entity_poly.type
_entity_poly.pdbx_seq_one_letter_code
_entity_poly.pdbx_strand_id
1 'polypeptide(L)'
;MSLYIYSNEIHPFGVKVITLEPGLFKTPLIGVEKINTMIQGVWDKAPLFIREEYGTGYIEFYKNAVTKYLMKNASDRVHKVVNAYFDAITLRFPDERYRITYLTHGFGFYLWLFPKWFQGALLRVVMAIPQSSPYHDGFQRKSCCMAWC
;
A
#
# COMPACT_ATOMS: atom_id res chain seq x y z
N MET A 1 -6.85 2.77 -12.84
CA MET A 1 -7.17 2.99 -14.27
C MET A 1 -7.95 1.81 -14.85
N SER A 2 -7.59 0.55 -14.53
CA SER A 2 -8.27 -0.65 -15.07
C SER A 2 -9.77 -0.78 -14.75
N LEU A 3 -10.22 -0.39 -13.54
CA LEU A 3 -11.63 -0.58 -13.13
C LEU A 3 -12.61 0.36 -13.84
N TYR A 4 -12.14 1.51 -14.33
CA TYR A 4 -12.99 2.49 -15.03
C TYR A 4 -13.41 1.97 -16.42
N ILE A 5 -12.49 1.26 -17.09
CA ILE A 5 -12.75 0.62 -18.38
C ILE A 5 -13.86 -0.42 -18.23
N TYR A 6 -13.74 -1.29 -17.22
CA TYR A 6 -14.73 -2.34 -16.97
C TYR A 6 -16.12 -1.79 -16.65
N SER A 7 -16.20 -0.72 -15.84
CA SER A 7 -17.48 -0.05 -15.55
C SER A 7 -18.15 0.48 -16.82
N ASN A 8 -17.35 1.05 -17.73
CA ASN A 8 -17.86 1.61 -18.98
C ASN A 8 -18.33 0.52 -19.97
N GLU A 9 -17.68 -0.65 -19.98
CA GLU A 9 -18.06 -1.78 -20.85
C GLU A 9 -19.38 -2.43 -20.43
N ILE A 10 -19.65 -2.51 -19.12
CA ILE A 10 -20.86 -3.16 -18.59
C ILE A 10 -22.05 -2.21 -18.41
N HIS A 11 -21.80 -0.89 -18.40
CA HIS A 11 -22.85 0.12 -18.25
C HIS A 11 -24.01 -0.02 -19.26
N PRO A 12 -23.78 -0.36 -20.55
CA PRO A 12 -24.86 -0.59 -21.52
C PRO A 12 -25.83 -1.71 -21.14
N PHE A 13 -25.41 -2.65 -20.28
CA PHE A 13 -26.26 -3.75 -19.80
C PHE A 13 -27.12 -3.36 -18.59
N GLY A 14 -27.12 -2.08 -18.19
CA GLY A 14 -27.86 -1.59 -17.03
C GLY A 14 -27.25 -1.99 -15.69
N VAL A 15 -26.01 -2.50 -15.69
CA VAL A 15 -25.29 -2.90 -14.48
C VAL A 15 -24.43 -1.73 -14.00
N LYS A 16 -24.65 -1.31 -12.76
CA LYS A 16 -23.82 -0.30 -12.09
C LYS A 16 -22.71 -0.98 -11.28
N VAL A 17 -21.45 -0.64 -11.56
CA VAL A 17 -20.31 -1.08 -10.75
C VAL A 17 -19.84 0.03 -9.83
N ILE A 18 -19.67 -0.33 -8.57
CA ILE A 18 -19.21 0.57 -7.50
C ILE A 18 -17.96 -0.05 -6.90
N THR A 19 -16.90 0.74 -6.78
CA THR A 19 -15.62 0.30 -6.22
C THR A 19 -15.47 0.83 -4.79
N LEU A 20 -15.33 -0.06 -3.82
CA LEU A 20 -14.98 0.31 -2.45
C LEU A 20 -13.51 0.04 -2.20
N GLU A 21 -12.78 1.09 -1.83
CA GLU A 21 -11.36 1.02 -1.47
C GLU A 21 -11.21 1.34 0.02
N PRO A 22 -11.27 0.31 0.89
CA PRO A 22 -11.04 0.50 2.32
C PRO A 22 -9.55 0.79 2.57
N GLY A 23 -9.30 1.72 3.49
CA GLY A 23 -7.97 1.97 4.04
C GLY A 23 -7.54 0.91 5.06
N LEU A 24 -6.54 1.27 5.87
CA LEU A 24 -6.05 0.42 6.94
C LEU A 24 -7.05 0.41 8.12
N PHE A 25 -7.69 -0.74 8.33
CA PHE A 25 -8.59 -0.99 9.46
C PHE A 25 -8.11 -2.17 10.29
N LYS A 26 -8.31 -2.12 11.60
CA LYS A 26 -8.04 -3.26 12.48
C LYS A 26 -9.06 -4.35 12.20
N THR A 27 -8.65 -5.31 11.38
CA THR A 27 -9.45 -6.49 10.99
C THR A 27 -8.66 -7.75 11.30
N PRO A 28 -9.31 -8.91 11.47
CA PRO A 28 -8.60 -10.19 11.66
C PRO A 28 -7.70 -10.61 10.47
N LEU A 29 -7.83 -9.92 9.34
CA LEU A 29 -6.95 -10.06 8.16
C LEU A 29 -5.59 -9.39 8.40
N ILE A 30 -5.56 -8.27 9.12
CA ILE A 30 -4.37 -7.49 9.46
C ILE A 30 -3.92 -7.87 10.88
N GLY A 31 -3.80 -9.16 11.13
CA GLY A 31 -3.21 -9.68 12.37
C GLY A 31 -1.68 -9.55 12.31
N VAL A 32 -1.07 -8.96 13.34
CA VAL A 32 0.39 -8.77 13.43
C VAL A 32 1.13 -10.09 13.18
N GLU A 33 0.65 -11.17 13.79
CA GLU A 33 1.22 -12.51 13.62
C GLU A 33 1.12 -13.02 12.17
N LYS A 34 -0.05 -12.91 11.55
CA LYS A 34 -0.26 -13.31 10.14
C LYS A 34 0.67 -12.56 9.20
N ILE A 35 0.83 -11.25 9.41
CA ILE A 35 1.69 -10.41 8.59
C ILE A 35 3.16 -10.77 8.82
N ASN A 36 3.57 -10.99 10.07
CA ASN A 36 4.93 -11.43 10.38
C ASN A 36 5.26 -12.79 9.77
N THR A 37 4.32 -13.73 9.77
CA THR A 37 4.48 -15.04 9.12
C THR A 37 4.55 -14.90 7.61
N MET A 38 3.72 -14.05 7.00
CA MET A 38 3.79 -13.78 5.56
C MET A 38 5.15 -13.16 5.17
N ILE A 39 5.61 -12.17 5.93
CA ILE A 39 6.92 -11.52 5.74
C ILE A 39 8.05 -12.54 5.86
N GLN A 40 8.01 -13.41 6.88
CA GLN A 40 8.99 -14.47 7.06
C GLN A 40 8.98 -15.45 5.89
N GLY A 41 7.80 -15.87 5.43
CA GLY A 41 7.66 -16.81 4.31
C GLY A 41 8.18 -16.24 2.99
N VAL A 42 8.09 -14.93 2.76
CA VAL A 42 8.69 -14.26 1.59
C VAL A 42 10.22 -14.20 1.75
N TRP A 43 10.71 -13.88 2.94
CA TRP A 43 12.15 -13.82 3.24
C TRP A 43 12.83 -15.18 3.08
N ASP A 44 12.19 -16.25 3.52
CA ASP A 44 12.74 -17.61 3.41
C ASP A 44 12.80 -18.11 1.97
N LYS A 45 11.90 -17.62 1.10
CA LYS A 45 11.91 -17.88 -0.35
C LYS A 45 12.89 -16.99 -1.12
N ALA A 46 13.44 -15.95 -0.49
CA ALA A 46 14.35 -15.05 -1.16
C ALA A 46 15.71 -15.75 -1.44
N PRO A 47 16.34 -15.48 -2.59
CA PRO A 47 17.69 -15.99 -2.88
C PRO A 47 18.71 -15.59 -1.82
N LEU A 48 19.71 -16.45 -1.59
CA LEU A 48 20.77 -16.21 -0.60
C LEU A 48 21.49 -14.87 -0.79
N PHE A 49 21.79 -14.48 -2.03
CA PHE A 49 22.48 -13.21 -2.31
C PHE A 49 21.69 -11.98 -1.84
N ILE A 50 20.35 -12.02 -1.91
CA ILE A 50 19.48 -10.96 -1.40
C ILE A 50 19.52 -10.95 0.13
N ARG A 51 19.46 -12.12 0.76
CA ARG A 51 19.48 -12.24 2.22
C ARG A 51 20.80 -11.78 2.82
N GLU A 52 21.91 -12.02 2.12
CA GLU A 52 23.24 -11.54 2.49
C GLU A 52 23.38 -10.03 2.29
N GLU A 53 22.86 -9.48 1.20
CA GLU A 53 22.89 -8.04 0.91
C GLU A 53 22.13 -7.21 1.96
N TYR A 54 20.95 -7.67 2.39
CA TYR A 54 20.17 -7.01 3.42
C TYR A 54 20.65 -7.33 4.86
N GLY A 55 21.35 -8.44 5.05
CA GLY A 55 21.85 -8.89 6.34
C GLY A 55 20.80 -9.56 7.23
N THR A 56 21.27 -10.19 8.31
CA THR A 56 20.45 -11.05 9.19
C THR A 56 19.46 -10.27 10.07
N GLY A 57 19.76 -9.03 10.43
CA GLY A 57 18.92 -8.18 11.30
C GLY A 57 17.80 -7.42 10.57
N TYR A 58 17.84 -7.35 9.23
CA TYR A 58 16.89 -6.55 8.46
C TYR A 58 15.46 -7.05 8.59
N ILE A 59 15.27 -8.37 8.58
CA ILE A 59 13.93 -8.96 8.62
C ILE A 59 13.21 -8.64 9.93
N GLU A 60 13.93 -8.65 11.05
CA GLU A 60 13.38 -8.33 12.37
C GLU A 60 13.08 -6.83 12.48
N PHE A 61 13.99 -5.97 12.01
CA PHE A 61 13.74 -4.53 11.88
C PHE A 61 12.48 -4.25 11.05
N TYR A 62 12.34 -4.90 9.90
CA TYR A 62 11.22 -4.71 8.99
C TYR A 62 9.89 -5.16 9.62
N LYS A 63 9.86 -6.35 10.24
CA LYS A 63 8.69 -6.83 10.99
C LYS A 63 8.26 -5.86 12.08
N ASN A 64 9.22 -5.33 12.84
CA ASN A 64 8.96 -4.36 13.89
C ASN A 64 8.44 -3.03 13.33
N ALA A 65 9.01 -2.54 12.22
CA ALA A 65 8.57 -1.32 11.55
C ALA A 65 7.13 -1.45 11.02
N VAL A 66 6.82 -2.55 10.33
CA VAL A 66 5.48 -2.85 9.81
C VAL A 66 4.48 -2.96 10.97
N THR A 67 4.83 -3.70 12.02
CA THR A 67 3.96 -3.85 13.20
C THR A 67 3.64 -2.49 13.83
N LYS A 68 4.65 -1.64 14.08
CA LYS A 68 4.47 -0.29 14.62
C LYS A 68 3.60 0.57 13.70
N TYR A 69 3.83 0.51 12.39
CA TYR A 69 3.05 1.27 11.41
C TYR A 69 1.58 0.86 11.43
N LEU A 70 1.30 -0.44 11.45
CA LEU A 70 -0.06 -0.98 11.48
C LEU A 70 -0.77 -0.61 12.79
N MET A 71 -0.11 -0.76 13.94
CA MET A 71 -0.70 -0.39 15.23
C MET A 71 -1.03 1.12 15.32
N LYS A 72 -0.21 1.98 14.71
CA LYS A 72 -0.40 3.44 14.72
C LYS A 72 -1.47 3.91 13.74
N ASN A 73 -1.55 3.31 12.55
CA ASN A 73 -2.37 3.82 11.44
C ASN A 73 -3.66 3.04 11.19
N ALA A 74 -3.79 1.81 11.71
CA ALA A 74 -5.01 1.03 11.52
C ALA A 74 -6.13 1.60 12.39
N SER A 75 -7.24 1.97 11.76
CA SER A 75 -8.42 2.48 12.45
C SER A 75 -9.28 1.36 13.02
N ASP A 76 -9.78 1.52 14.24
CA ASP A 76 -10.75 0.59 14.87
C ASP A 76 -12.17 0.74 14.32
N ARG A 77 -12.42 1.77 13.49
CA ARG A 77 -13.76 2.14 13.02
C ARG A 77 -14.19 1.35 11.79
N VAL A 78 -14.24 0.02 11.92
CA VAL A 78 -14.62 -0.91 10.82
C VAL A 78 -16.04 -0.62 10.30
N HIS A 79 -16.94 -0.11 11.16
CA HIS A 79 -18.29 0.28 10.78
C HIS A 79 -18.35 1.28 9.61
N LYS A 80 -17.30 2.10 9.40
CA LYS A 80 -17.25 3.02 8.24
C LYS A 80 -17.25 2.29 6.90
N VAL A 81 -16.61 1.11 6.86
CA VAL A 81 -16.59 0.27 5.66
C VAL A 81 -17.97 -0.35 5.45
N VAL A 82 -18.59 -0.84 6.52
CA VAL A 82 -19.94 -1.42 6.48
C VAL A 82 -20.98 -0.39 6.02
N ASN A 83 -20.92 0.83 6.55
CA ASN A 83 -21.81 1.90 6.14
C ASN A 83 -21.62 2.26 4.67
N ALA A 84 -20.38 2.32 4.17
CA ALA A 84 -20.14 2.57 2.76
C ALA A 84 -20.70 1.46 1.85
N TYR A 85 -20.66 0.20 2.30
CA TYR A 85 -21.34 -0.90 1.60
C TYR A 85 -22.86 -0.71 1.61
N PHE A 86 -23.43 -0.34 2.75
CA PHE A 86 -24.87 -0.08 2.86
C PHE A 86 -25.30 1.06 1.94
N ASP A 87 -24.56 2.18 1.94
CA ASP A 87 -24.82 3.34 1.09
C ASP A 87 -24.71 2.98 -0.40
N ALA A 88 -23.69 2.20 -0.78
CA ALA A 88 -23.49 1.75 -2.15
C ALA A 88 -24.66 0.93 -2.70
N ILE A 89 -25.36 0.17 -1.85
CA ILE A 89 -26.47 -0.71 -2.25
C ILE A 89 -27.83 -0.02 -2.13
N THR A 90 -27.99 0.90 -1.18
CA THR A 90 -29.30 1.49 -0.83
C THR A 90 -29.58 2.84 -1.46
N LEU A 91 -28.55 3.62 -1.79
CA LEU A 91 -28.75 4.93 -2.40
C LEU A 91 -29.29 4.80 -3.83
N ARG A 92 -30.14 5.75 -4.22
CA ARG A 92 -30.59 5.87 -5.62
C ARG A 92 -29.45 6.30 -6.55
N PHE A 93 -28.54 7.13 -6.05
CA PHE A 93 -27.39 7.65 -6.80
C PHE A 93 -26.10 7.50 -5.96
N PRO A 94 -25.58 6.26 -5.80
CA PRO A 94 -24.33 6.04 -5.07
C PRO A 94 -23.13 6.52 -5.88
N ASP A 95 -22.05 6.88 -5.18
CA ASP A 95 -20.78 7.22 -5.81
C ASP A 95 -20.17 5.99 -6.50
N GLU A 96 -19.49 6.19 -7.63
CA GLU A 96 -18.81 5.10 -8.32
C GLU A 96 -17.60 4.56 -7.53
N ARG A 97 -17.04 5.38 -6.63
CA ARG A 97 -15.84 5.01 -5.87
C ARG A 97 -15.86 5.54 -4.44
N TYR A 98 -16.00 4.64 -3.49
CA TYR A 98 -15.92 4.94 -2.06
C TYR A 98 -14.50 4.73 -1.56
N ARG A 99 -13.80 5.83 -1.22
CA ARG A 99 -12.48 5.76 -0.59
C ARG A 99 -12.58 5.91 0.92
N ILE A 100 -12.62 4.77 1.62
CA ILE A 100 -12.92 4.72 3.04
C ILE A 100 -11.59 4.72 3.81
N THR A 101 -10.92 5.86 3.86
CA THR A 101 -9.70 6.03 4.66
C THR A 101 -9.71 7.37 5.38
N TYR A 102 -9.05 7.43 6.55
CA TYR A 102 -8.89 8.68 7.28
C TYR A 102 -7.99 9.67 6.51
N LEU A 103 -7.10 9.16 5.64
CA LEU A 103 -6.19 9.98 4.85
C LEU A 103 -6.89 10.70 3.68
N THR A 104 -8.00 10.17 3.16
CA THR A 104 -8.70 10.74 1.99
C THR A 104 -9.60 11.92 2.34
N HIS A 105 -9.95 12.09 3.61
CA HIS A 105 -10.76 13.23 4.07
C HIS A 105 -9.92 14.26 4.84
N GLY A 106 -8.59 14.10 4.86
CA GLY A 106 -7.66 14.93 5.64
C GLY A 106 -6.39 15.27 4.85
N PHE A 107 -5.22 15.14 5.49
CA PHE A 107 -3.91 15.50 4.92
C PHE A 107 -3.68 14.97 3.49
N GLY A 108 -4.13 13.76 3.18
CA GLY A 108 -3.96 13.15 1.85
C GLY A 108 -4.78 13.85 0.76
N PHE A 109 -5.95 14.41 1.07
CA PHE A 109 -6.72 15.21 0.13
C PHE A 109 -5.99 16.51 -0.23
N TYR A 110 -5.52 17.23 0.80
CA TYR A 110 -4.76 18.46 0.60
C TYR A 110 -3.47 18.19 -0.16
N LEU A 111 -2.74 17.12 0.20
CA LEU A 111 -1.52 16.72 -0.49
C LEU A 111 -1.75 16.41 -1.96
N TRP A 112 -2.90 15.83 -2.31
CA TRP A 112 -3.26 15.52 -3.69
C TRP A 112 -3.40 16.77 -4.57
N LEU A 113 -3.79 17.92 -3.99
CA LEU A 113 -3.88 19.19 -4.68
C LEU A 113 -2.51 19.83 -4.98
N PHE A 114 -1.44 19.43 -4.28
CA PHE A 114 -0.11 19.98 -4.49
C PHE A 114 0.58 19.43 -5.75
N PRO A 115 1.50 20.19 -6.35
CA PRO A 115 2.30 19.72 -7.48
C PRO A 115 3.02 18.39 -7.21
N LYS A 116 3.16 17.56 -8.25
CA LYS A 116 3.78 16.21 -8.12
C LYS A 116 5.20 16.23 -7.55
N TRP A 117 5.99 17.27 -7.84
CA TRP A 117 7.34 17.42 -7.28
C TRP A 117 7.30 17.60 -5.76
N PHE A 118 6.31 18.33 -5.24
CA PHE A 118 6.10 18.54 -3.81
C PHE A 118 5.65 17.25 -3.14
N GLN A 119 4.72 16.52 -3.77
CA GLN A 119 4.32 15.19 -3.32
C GLN A 119 5.53 14.25 -3.27
N GLY A 120 6.40 14.26 -4.28
CA GLY A 120 7.63 13.45 -4.33
C GLY A 120 8.64 13.84 -3.26
N ALA A 121 8.85 15.13 -3.02
CA ALA A 121 9.72 15.62 -1.95
C ALA A 121 9.18 15.22 -0.56
N LEU A 122 7.89 15.43 -0.32
CA LEU A 122 7.24 15.04 0.93
C LEU A 122 7.29 13.52 1.12
N LEU A 123 7.09 12.72 0.08
CA LEU A 123 7.18 11.26 0.18
C LEU A 123 8.58 10.82 0.59
N ARG A 124 9.64 11.48 0.11
CA ARG A 124 11.02 11.20 0.54
C ARG A 124 11.27 11.58 2.01
N VAL A 125 10.60 12.62 2.50
CA VAL A 125 10.70 13.06 3.90
C VAL A 125 9.86 12.18 4.83
N VAL A 126 8.64 11.81 4.43
CA VAL A 126 7.70 10.99 5.22
C VAL A 126 8.06 9.51 5.16
N MET A 127 8.40 9.00 3.98
CA MET A 127 9.08 7.72 3.79
C MET A 127 10.59 7.88 3.90
N ALA A 128 11.08 8.81 4.73
CA ALA A 128 12.32 8.57 5.44
C ALA A 128 12.13 7.38 6.41
N ILE A 129 11.75 6.22 5.84
CA ILE A 129 12.40 4.97 6.17
C ILE A 129 13.87 5.36 6.20
N PRO A 130 14.59 5.08 7.29
CA PRO A 130 16.03 5.07 7.17
C PRO A 130 16.34 4.09 6.03
N GLN A 131 16.60 4.60 4.84
CA GLN A 131 17.62 4.04 3.98
C GLN A 131 18.99 4.40 4.56
N SER A 132 19.15 4.29 5.88
CA SER A 132 20.36 3.72 6.42
C SER A 132 20.10 2.22 6.57
N SER A 133 19.97 1.51 5.43
CA SER A 133 20.77 0.30 5.38
C SER A 133 22.20 0.82 5.56
N PRO A 134 22.97 0.41 6.58
CA PRO A 134 24.35 0.84 6.75
C PRO A 134 25.28 0.35 5.62
N TYR A 135 24.71 -0.11 4.49
CA TYR A 135 25.39 -0.80 3.42
C TYR A 135 24.86 -0.32 2.06
N HIS A 136 25.17 0.91 1.69
CA HIS A 136 25.01 1.42 0.33
C HIS A 136 26.34 2.01 -0.18
N ASP A 137 27.42 1.23 -0.14
CA ASP A 137 28.64 1.47 -0.92
C ASP A 137 28.96 0.18 -1.70
N GLY A 138 28.16 -0.12 -2.72
CA GLY A 138 28.32 -1.36 -3.48
C GLY A 138 27.45 -1.55 -4.71
N PHE A 139 26.55 -0.61 -5.02
CA PHE A 139 25.83 -0.62 -6.30
C PHE A 139 26.72 -0.08 -7.43
N GLN A 140 27.89 -0.70 -7.62
CA GLN A 140 28.48 -0.77 -8.94
C GLN A 140 27.48 -1.58 -9.78
N ARG A 141 26.72 -0.87 -10.62
CA ARG A 141 26.19 -1.46 -11.84
C ARG A 141 27.32 -2.27 -12.44
N LYS A 142 27.31 -3.59 -12.29
CA LYS A 142 28.03 -4.45 -13.22
C LYS A 142 27.33 -4.17 -14.55
N SER A 143 27.89 -3.22 -15.28
CA SER A 143 27.84 -3.19 -16.73
C SER A 143 28.31 -4.57 -17.17
N CYS A 144 27.39 -5.53 -17.20
CA CYS A 144 27.57 -6.70 -18.00
C CYS A 144 27.38 -6.21 -19.43
N CYS A 145 28.50 -5.85 -20.05
CA CYS A 145 28.66 -5.99 -21.47
C CYS A 145 28.22 -7.41 -21.85
N MET A 146 27.00 -7.56 -22.33
CA MET A 146 26.64 -8.50 -23.38
C MET A 146 25.74 -7.68 -24.31
N ALA A 147 26.36 -6.93 -25.22
CA ALA A 147 26.59 -7.40 -26.58
C ALA A 147 25.26 -7.72 -27.28
N TRP A 148 24.84 -6.77 -28.11
CA TRP A 148 24.17 -6.97 -29.39
C TRP A 148 23.95 -8.44 -29.78
N CYS A 149 22.67 -8.86 -29.78
CA CYS A 149 22.01 -9.65 -30.82
C CYS A 149 20.50 -9.49 -30.65
#